data_AF-A0A831PPS3-F1
#
_entry.id   AF-A0A831PPS3-F1
#
_cell.length_a   1.000
_cell.length_b   1.000
_cell.length_c   1.000
_cell.angle_alpha   90.00
_cell.angle_beta   90.00
_cell.angle_gamma   90.00
#
_symmetry.space_group_name_H-M   'P 1'
#
loop_
_entity.id
_entity.type
_entity.pdbx_description
1 polymer ?
#
loop_
_entity_poly.entity_id
_entity_poly.type
_entity_poly.pdbx_seq_one_letter_code
_entity_poly.pdbx_strand_id
1 'polypeptide(L)'
;MTRALPSRAAVSAAIFLLPVALALLLAATVMAPVREELALEVPLERLRVRDAADLSENFATNGYAWPPLAAVPRISLKRLPADLDLLPVEEKKALFFRLVLPLVLAENERIANQRRFLLELFAAGDLPHGSREYRLASRLALAYRVEGDLNAPAVRALLLRRVDTVPVELALAQAANESAWGTSRFAREGNSLFGQWTWVRGKGLVPLRRAPGKGHLVRSFPDLRQGVRAYMHNLNAGHAYGYFRRMRERLRNAGKPMDAELLAAGLGRYSERGADYVEEIRALVRDNGLAAVSATALLR
;
A
#
# COMPACT_ATOMS: atom_id res chain seq x y z
N MET A 1 -60.58 -7.85 37.15
CA MET A 1 -59.19 -8.15 36.73
C MET A 1 -58.48 -6.83 36.44
N THR A 2 -57.80 -6.26 37.43
CA THR A 2 -57.15 -4.95 37.38
C THR A 2 -55.72 -5.09 36.85
N ARG A 3 -55.44 -4.51 35.67
CA ARG A 3 -54.08 -4.40 35.11
C ARG A 3 -53.35 -3.27 35.84
N ALA A 4 -52.30 -3.60 36.59
CA ALA A 4 -51.44 -2.62 37.23
C ALA A 4 -50.70 -1.80 36.16
N LEU A 5 -50.81 -0.46 36.24
CA LEU A 5 -50.06 0.46 35.40
C LEU A 5 -48.59 0.52 35.89
N PRO A 6 -47.59 0.53 34.98
CA PRO A 6 -46.19 0.60 35.37
C PRO A 6 -45.88 1.91 36.11
N SER A 7 -45.04 1.83 37.15
CA SER A 7 -44.67 2.98 37.98
C SER A 7 -43.92 4.04 37.17
N ARG A 8 -44.16 5.33 37.47
CA ARG A 8 -43.54 6.49 36.80
C ARG A 8 -42.00 6.45 36.76
N ALA A 9 -41.37 5.73 37.68
CA ALA A 9 -39.91 5.55 37.72
C ALA A 9 -39.37 4.71 36.56
N ALA A 10 -40.11 3.69 36.11
CA ALA A 10 -39.71 2.83 34.99
C ALA A 10 -39.75 3.56 33.64
N VAL A 11 -40.67 4.52 33.49
CA VAL A 11 -40.82 5.32 32.27
C VAL A 11 -39.67 6.34 32.14
N SER A 12 -39.16 6.89 33.24
CA SER A 12 -38.09 7.89 33.23
C SER A 12 -36.71 7.29 32.93
N ALA A 13 -36.39 6.10 33.46
CA ALA A 13 -35.14 5.40 33.16
C ALA A 13 -35.04 4.97 31.68
N ALA A 14 -36.15 4.56 31.07
CA ALA A 14 -36.20 4.18 29.66
C ALA A 14 -35.89 5.36 28.71
N ILE A 15 -36.28 6.60 29.07
CA ILE A 15 -36.05 7.80 28.26
C ILE A 15 -34.57 8.21 28.23
N PHE A 16 -33.80 7.93 29.29
CA PHE A 16 -32.35 8.23 29.32
C PHE A 16 -31.48 7.07 28.80
N LEU A 17 -31.90 5.82 28.95
CA LEU A 17 -31.14 4.66 28.47
C LEU A 17 -31.24 4.46 26.95
N LEU A 18 -32.38 4.79 26.34
CA LEU A 18 -32.58 4.65 24.89
C LEU A 18 -31.63 5.50 24.02
N PRO A 19 -31.40 6.80 24.28
CA PRO A 19 -30.46 7.60 23.50
C PRO A 19 -29.00 7.18 23.71
N VAL A 20 -28.63 6.70 24.90
CA VAL A 20 -27.27 6.15 25.16
C VAL A 20 -27.09 4.81 24.43
N ALA A 21 -28.06 3.91 24.50
CA ALA A 21 -28.03 2.66 23.76
C ALA A 21 -27.99 2.90 22.23
N LEU A 22 -28.77 3.86 21.74
CA LEU A 22 -28.77 4.26 20.33
C LEU A 22 -27.45 4.91 19.92
N ALA A 23 -26.85 5.77 20.76
CA ALA A 23 -25.53 6.36 20.51
C ALA A 23 -24.42 5.31 20.54
N LEU A 24 -24.47 4.33 21.44
CA LEU A 24 -23.54 3.21 21.49
C LEU A 24 -23.72 2.26 20.29
N LEU A 25 -24.95 2.04 19.82
CA LEU A 25 -25.25 1.25 18.62
C LEU A 25 -24.82 1.97 17.34
N LEU A 26 -25.06 3.28 17.25
CA LEU A 26 -24.56 4.15 16.17
C LEU A 26 -23.03 4.20 16.18
N ALA A 27 -22.41 4.36 17.35
CA ALA A 27 -20.96 4.31 17.49
C ALA A 27 -20.45 2.92 17.09
N ALA A 28 -21.05 1.82 17.53
CA ALA A 28 -20.64 0.47 17.15
C ALA A 28 -20.78 0.21 15.64
N THR A 29 -21.86 0.67 15.00
CA THR A 29 -22.08 0.50 13.56
C THR A 29 -21.17 1.38 12.70
N VAL A 30 -20.81 2.58 13.19
CA VAL A 30 -19.85 3.48 12.53
C VAL A 30 -18.40 3.07 12.80
N MET A 31 -18.09 2.54 13.98
CA MET A 31 -16.74 2.13 14.39
C MET A 31 -16.39 0.72 13.89
N ALA A 32 -17.34 -0.19 13.71
CA ALA A 32 -17.09 -1.52 13.15
C ALA A 32 -16.36 -1.49 11.78
N PRO A 33 -16.79 -0.70 10.77
CA PRO A 33 -16.08 -0.62 9.51
C PRO A 33 -14.67 -0.03 9.63
N VAL A 34 -14.47 0.93 10.54
CA VAL A 34 -13.15 1.54 10.82
C VAL A 34 -12.23 0.55 11.53
N ARG A 35 -12.74 -0.21 12.50
CA ARG A 35 -12.01 -1.24 13.25
C ARG A 35 -11.58 -2.41 12.37
N GLU A 36 -12.37 -2.74 11.35
CA GLU A 36 -12.03 -3.79 10.38
C GLU A 36 -10.99 -3.35 9.35
N GLU A 37 -11.05 -2.11 8.89
CA GLU A 37 -10.01 -1.55 8.02
C GLU A 37 -8.67 -1.47 8.79
N LEU A 38 -8.72 -1.09 10.07
CA LEU A 38 -7.61 -1.16 11.01
C LEU A 38 -7.11 -2.58 11.26
N ALA A 39 -7.97 -3.60 11.22
CA ALA A 39 -7.57 -5.00 11.45
C ALA A 39 -6.74 -5.58 10.28
N LEU A 40 -6.81 -4.98 9.10
CA LEU A 40 -5.99 -5.36 7.95
C LEU A 40 -4.71 -4.52 7.85
N GLU A 41 -4.61 -3.42 8.60
CA GLU A 41 -3.41 -2.59 8.63
C GLU A 41 -2.24 -3.33 9.27
N VAL A 42 -1.07 -3.15 8.67
CA VAL A 42 0.18 -3.72 9.18
C VAL A 42 0.88 -2.63 9.99
N PRO A 43 1.03 -2.74 11.32
CA PRO A 43 1.61 -1.67 12.12
C PRO A 43 3.09 -1.48 11.78
N LEU A 44 3.52 -0.22 11.73
CA LEU A 44 4.92 0.17 11.61
C LEU A 44 5.22 1.20 12.70
N GLU A 45 6.32 0.99 13.41
CA GLU A 45 6.89 1.96 14.33
C GLU A 45 7.34 3.19 13.54
N ARG A 46 6.99 4.38 14.02
CA ARG A 46 7.43 5.62 13.38
C ARG A 46 8.77 6.04 13.98
N LEU A 47 9.84 5.83 13.20
CA LEU A 47 11.16 6.27 13.56
C LEU A 47 11.28 7.80 13.40
N ARG A 48 11.90 8.45 14.37
CA ARG A 48 12.26 9.87 14.32
C ARG A 48 13.78 9.96 14.20
N VAL A 49 14.25 10.56 13.11
CA VAL A 49 15.66 10.80 12.85
C VAL A 49 15.87 12.26 12.48
N ARG A 50 17.04 12.79 12.84
CA ARG A 50 17.44 14.18 12.57
C ARG A 50 17.97 14.33 11.15
N ASP A 51 18.85 13.42 10.75
CA ASP A 51 19.63 13.45 9.52
C ASP A 51 19.99 12.03 9.06
N ALA A 52 20.80 11.91 8.01
CA ALA A 52 21.17 10.63 7.45
C ALA A 52 22.16 9.84 8.34
N ALA A 53 22.98 10.53 9.13
CA ALA A 53 23.92 9.89 10.06
C ALA A 53 23.19 9.24 11.24
N ASP A 54 22.25 9.98 11.86
CA ASP A 54 21.37 9.52 12.94
C ASP A 54 20.55 8.29 12.51
N LEU A 55 20.09 8.28 11.25
CA LEU A 55 19.41 7.14 10.66
C LEU A 55 20.34 5.92 10.47
N SER A 56 21.55 6.15 9.96
CA SER A 56 22.53 5.08 9.76
C SER A 56 22.92 4.43 11.09
N GLU A 57 23.14 5.23 12.13
CA GLU A 57 23.43 4.79 13.49
C GLU A 57 22.26 3.99 14.09
N ASN A 58 21.02 4.46 13.91
CA ASN A 58 19.84 3.73 14.33
C ASN A 58 19.76 2.35 13.65
N PHE A 59 20.00 2.27 12.35
CA PHE A 59 20.01 1.00 11.62
C PHE A 59 21.13 0.07 12.09
N ALA A 60 22.33 0.60 12.29
CA ALA A 60 23.46 -0.19 12.78
C ALA A 60 23.19 -0.77 14.18
N THR A 61 22.68 0.04 15.10
CA THR A 61 22.35 -0.36 16.48
C THR A 61 21.28 -1.46 16.52
N ASN A 62 20.35 -1.45 15.57
CA ASN A 62 19.29 -2.46 15.44
C ASN A 62 19.66 -3.62 14.51
N GLY A 63 20.92 -3.72 14.07
CA GLY A 63 21.39 -4.82 13.20
C GLY A 63 20.77 -4.83 11.79
N TYR A 64 20.23 -3.70 11.33
CA TYR A 64 19.55 -3.59 10.04
C TYR A 64 20.54 -3.20 8.91
N ALA A 65 21.23 -4.24 8.40
CA ALA A 65 22.18 -4.12 7.29
C ALA A 65 21.50 -4.09 5.91
N TRP A 66 22.27 -3.71 4.87
CA TRP A 66 21.89 -3.86 3.47
C TRP A 66 22.91 -4.73 2.71
N PRO A 67 22.47 -5.77 1.98
CA PRO A 67 21.12 -6.36 2.04
C PRO A 67 20.82 -6.92 3.46
N PRO A 68 19.54 -7.04 3.85
CA PRO A 68 19.19 -7.56 5.16
C PRO A 68 19.60 -9.04 5.30
N LEU A 69 20.29 -9.36 6.40
CA LEU A 69 20.71 -10.74 6.74
C LEU A 69 19.63 -11.52 7.51
N ALA A 70 18.68 -10.79 8.10
CA ALA A 70 17.57 -11.31 8.89
C ALA A 70 16.25 -10.64 8.45
N ALA A 71 15.17 -10.90 9.17
CA ALA A 71 13.90 -10.24 8.89
C ALA A 71 13.97 -8.72 9.07
N VAL A 72 13.13 -8.00 8.33
CA VAL A 72 13.19 -6.55 8.17
C VAL A 72 12.42 -5.85 9.30
N PRO A 73 12.96 -4.81 9.93
CA PRO A 73 12.26 -4.09 11.00
C PRO A 73 10.95 -3.45 10.53
N ARG A 74 9.95 -3.45 11.40
CA ARG A 74 8.64 -2.82 11.17
C ARG A 74 8.71 -1.32 11.38
N ILE A 75 9.50 -0.61 10.59
CA ILE A 75 9.73 0.82 10.75
C ILE A 75 9.16 1.63 9.59
N SER A 76 8.84 2.88 9.87
CA SER A 76 8.41 3.88 8.91
C SER A 76 8.97 5.25 9.25
N LEU A 77 9.19 6.06 8.22
CA LEU A 77 9.56 7.46 8.40
C LEU A 77 8.49 8.37 7.81
N LYS A 78 8.30 9.53 8.44
CA LYS A 78 7.42 10.57 7.92
C LYS A 78 7.99 11.23 6.66
N ARG A 79 9.30 11.45 6.62
CA ARG A 79 10.05 12.08 5.52
C ARG A 79 11.44 11.47 5.44
N LEU A 80 12.06 11.56 4.26
CA LEU A 80 13.47 11.23 4.07
C LEU A 80 14.37 12.28 4.76
N PRO A 81 15.57 11.90 5.23
CA PRO A 81 16.58 12.86 5.67
C PRO A 81 16.91 13.87 4.54
N ALA A 82 17.06 15.13 4.91
CA ALA A 82 17.24 16.22 3.94
C ALA A 82 18.64 16.22 3.30
N ASP A 83 19.61 15.59 3.95
CA ASP A 83 21.03 15.49 3.63
C ASP A 83 21.42 14.19 2.92
N LEU A 84 20.43 13.37 2.49
CA LEU A 84 20.69 12.13 1.73
C LEU A 84 21.54 12.37 0.48
N ASP A 85 21.41 13.54 -0.16
CA ASP A 85 22.16 13.93 -1.36
C ASP A 85 23.65 14.22 -1.09
N LEU A 86 24.03 14.45 0.17
CA LEU A 86 25.41 14.69 0.59
C LEU A 86 26.20 13.39 0.83
N LEU A 87 25.51 12.26 0.96
CA LEU A 87 26.15 10.97 1.20
C LEU A 87 26.87 10.43 -0.06
N PRO A 88 27.95 9.64 0.13
CA PRO A 88 28.52 8.82 -0.93
C PRO A 88 27.47 7.95 -1.63
N VAL A 89 27.66 7.71 -2.93
CA VAL A 89 26.64 7.07 -3.78
C VAL A 89 26.17 5.74 -3.21
N GLU A 90 27.10 4.87 -2.80
CA GLU A 90 26.76 3.52 -2.31
C GLU A 90 26.07 3.55 -0.95
N GLU A 91 26.51 4.44 -0.05
CA GLU A 91 25.86 4.65 1.25
C GLU A 91 24.43 5.17 1.09
N LYS A 92 24.22 6.14 0.20
CA LYS A 92 22.90 6.67 -0.14
C LYS A 92 21.97 5.59 -0.67
N LYS A 93 22.43 4.75 -1.61
CA LYS A 93 21.62 3.65 -2.16
C LYS A 93 21.22 2.65 -1.07
N ALA A 94 22.18 2.21 -0.25
CA ALA A 94 21.93 1.27 0.84
C ALA A 94 20.97 1.85 1.89
N LEU A 95 21.12 3.12 2.25
CA LEU A 95 20.23 3.80 3.19
C LEU A 95 18.82 3.98 2.61
N PHE A 96 18.73 4.37 1.34
CA PHE A 96 17.46 4.49 0.61
C PHE A 96 16.70 3.16 0.58
N PHE A 97 17.36 2.06 0.21
CA PHE A 97 16.68 0.78 0.16
C PHE A 97 16.23 0.30 1.54
N ARG A 98 17.06 0.50 2.58
CA ARG A 98 16.67 0.19 3.96
C ARG A 98 15.44 0.98 4.42
N LEU A 99 15.29 2.23 3.96
CA LEU A 99 14.11 3.05 4.23
C LEU A 99 12.84 2.56 3.52
N VAL A 100 12.95 2.15 2.25
CA VAL A 100 11.79 1.82 1.41
C VAL A 100 11.32 0.37 1.60
N LEU A 101 12.25 -0.58 1.80
CA LEU A 101 11.95 -2.00 1.97
C LEU A 101 10.86 -2.30 3.01
N PRO A 102 10.91 -1.80 4.26
CA PRO A 102 9.89 -2.10 5.26
C PRO A 102 8.50 -1.58 4.87
N LEU A 103 8.43 -0.46 4.15
CA LEU A 103 7.17 0.11 3.67
C LEU A 103 6.55 -0.77 2.58
N VAL A 104 7.38 -1.25 1.65
CA VAL A 104 6.98 -2.16 0.57
C VAL A 104 6.50 -3.49 1.15
N LEU A 105 7.24 -4.07 2.09
CA LEU A 105 6.86 -5.31 2.74
C LEU A 105 5.55 -5.17 3.52
N ALA A 106 5.37 -4.07 4.25
CA ALA A 106 4.13 -3.82 5.01
C ALA A 106 2.90 -3.69 4.10
N GLU A 107 3.03 -3.01 2.96
CA GLU A 107 1.92 -2.88 2.02
C GLU A 107 1.65 -4.19 1.27
N ASN A 108 2.68 -4.99 0.96
CA ASN A 108 2.50 -6.35 0.45
C ASN A 108 1.84 -7.28 1.47
N GLU A 109 2.23 -7.23 2.75
CA GLU A 109 1.60 -8.01 3.83
C GLU A 109 0.11 -7.60 3.98
N ARG A 110 -0.20 -6.30 3.94
CA ARG A 110 -1.59 -5.80 3.92
C ARG A 110 -2.39 -6.36 2.73
N ILE A 111 -1.82 -6.32 1.53
CA ILE A 111 -2.47 -6.84 0.31
C ILE A 111 -2.64 -8.37 0.39
N ALA A 112 -1.65 -9.09 0.90
CA ALA A 112 -1.73 -10.54 1.08
C ALA A 112 -2.81 -10.93 2.09
N ASN A 113 -2.95 -10.18 3.19
CA ASN A 113 -4.02 -10.37 4.17
C ASN A 113 -5.40 -10.13 3.55
N GLN A 114 -5.56 -9.07 2.75
CA GLN A 114 -6.79 -8.81 1.99
C GLN A 114 -7.12 -9.95 1.01
N ARG A 115 -6.11 -10.45 0.30
CA ARG A 115 -6.27 -11.55 -0.64
C ARG A 115 -6.70 -12.84 0.07
N ARG A 116 -6.05 -13.19 1.17
CA ARG A 116 -6.36 -14.38 1.97
C ARG A 116 -7.80 -14.32 2.51
N PHE A 117 -8.19 -13.17 3.06
CA PHE A 117 -9.57 -12.93 3.48
C PHE A 117 -10.58 -13.19 2.34
N LEU A 118 -10.33 -12.67 1.13
CA LEU A 118 -11.20 -12.91 -0.02
C LEU A 118 -11.23 -14.37 -0.45
N LEU A 119 -10.09 -15.07 -0.43
CA LEU A 119 -10.01 -16.48 -0.79
C LEU A 119 -10.81 -17.36 0.18
N GLU A 120 -10.60 -17.18 1.48
CA GLU A 120 -11.35 -17.88 2.53
C GLU A 120 -12.85 -17.62 2.38
N LEU A 121 -13.20 -16.35 2.14
CA LEU A 121 -14.59 -15.95 1.99
C LEU A 121 -15.25 -16.56 0.76
N PHE A 122 -14.56 -16.59 -0.38
CA PHE A 122 -15.10 -17.18 -1.61
C PHE A 122 -15.12 -18.70 -1.60
N ALA A 123 -14.25 -19.34 -0.83
CA ALA A 123 -14.26 -20.80 -0.62
C ALA A 123 -15.46 -21.24 0.24
N ALA A 124 -15.99 -20.37 1.09
CA ALA A 124 -17.18 -20.64 1.91
C ALA A 124 -18.50 -20.66 1.13
N GLY A 125 -18.50 -20.28 -0.16
CA GLY A 125 -19.67 -20.32 -1.04
C GLY A 125 -20.23 -18.94 -1.39
N ASP A 126 -21.54 -18.87 -1.62
CA ASP A 126 -22.23 -17.61 -1.93
C ASP A 126 -22.35 -16.71 -0.72
N LEU A 127 -22.23 -15.41 -0.97
CA LEU A 127 -22.27 -14.37 0.04
C LEU A 127 -23.68 -13.79 0.09
N PRO A 128 -24.41 -13.96 1.22
CA PRO A 128 -25.71 -13.33 1.38
C PRO A 128 -25.58 -11.81 1.23
N HIS A 129 -26.39 -11.22 0.34
CA HIS A 129 -26.39 -9.77 0.17
C HIS A 129 -26.70 -9.07 1.49
N GLY A 130 -25.94 -8.03 1.80
CA GLY A 130 -26.10 -7.30 3.07
C GLY A 130 -25.54 -8.04 4.30
N SER A 131 -24.92 -9.21 4.16
CA SER A 131 -24.08 -9.77 5.24
C SER A 131 -22.89 -8.86 5.53
N ARG A 132 -22.26 -9.06 6.70
CA ARG A 132 -21.06 -8.33 7.08
C ARG A 132 -19.92 -8.60 6.10
N GLU A 133 -19.76 -9.86 5.72
CA GLU A 133 -18.73 -10.35 4.82
C GLU A 133 -18.92 -9.80 3.41
N TYR A 134 -20.17 -9.78 2.90
CA TYR A 134 -20.49 -9.15 1.63
C TYR A 134 -20.12 -7.66 1.63
N ARG A 135 -20.45 -6.92 2.71
CA ARG A 135 -20.05 -5.50 2.82
C ARG A 135 -18.54 -5.31 2.82
N LEU A 136 -17.80 -6.16 3.53
CA LEU A 136 -16.34 -6.12 3.58
C LEU A 136 -15.71 -6.38 2.21
N ALA A 137 -16.13 -7.45 1.54
CA ALA A 137 -15.68 -7.77 0.20
C ALA A 137 -16.08 -6.67 -0.81
N SER A 138 -17.26 -6.05 -0.66
CA SER A 138 -17.70 -4.93 -1.50
C SER A 138 -16.81 -3.70 -1.34
N ARG A 139 -16.36 -3.37 -0.12
CA ARG A 139 -15.41 -2.27 0.09
C ARG A 139 -14.08 -2.54 -0.60
N LEU A 140 -13.57 -3.77 -0.53
CA LEU A 140 -12.37 -4.17 -1.27
C LEU A 140 -12.59 -4.09 -2.78
N ALA A 141 -13.72 -4.59 -3.28
CA ALA A 141 -14.05 -4.51 -4.69
C ALA A 141 -14.07 -3.06 -5.19
N LEU A 142 -14.75 -2.17 -4.46
CA LEU A 142 -14.77 -0.74 -4.75
C LEU A 142 -13.37 -0.13 -4.72
N ALA A 143 -12.58 -0.41 -3.67
CA ALA A 143 -11.22 0.08 -3.54
C ALA A 143 -10.35 -0.34 -4.73
N TYR A 144 -10.46 -1.60 -5.17
CA TYR A 144 -9.73 -2.13 -6.32
C TYR A 144 -10.45 -1.88 -7.67
N ARG A 145 -11.51 -1.07 -7.70
CA ARG A 145 -12.29 -0.67 -8.89
C ARG A 145 -12.86 -1.85 -9.67
N VAL A 146 -13.39 -2.83 -8.95
CA VAL A 146 -14.11 -3.99 -9.48
C VAL A 146 -15.59 -3.80 -9.20
N GLU A 147 -16.38 -3.85 -10.26
CA GLU A 147 -17.84 -3.71 -10.22
C GLU A 147 -18.48 -5.05 -10.60
N GLY A 148 -19.73 -5.24 -10.17
CA GLY A 148 -20.52 -6.44 -10.44
C GLY A 148 -20.88 -7.20 -9.16
N ASP A 149 -21.66 -8.27 -9.34
CA ASP A 149 -22.08 -9.15 -8.26
C ASP A 149 -20.91 -10.00 -7.75
N LEU A 150 -20.62 -9.91 -6.44
CA LEU A 150 -19.57 -10.69 -5.80
C LEU A 150 -19.84 -12.19 -5.78
N ASN A 151 -21.06 -12.65 -6.10
CA ASN A 151 -21.35 -14.07 -6.29
C ASN A 151 -21.08 -14.55 -7.71
N ALA A 152 -20.89 -13.64 -8.68
CA ALA A 152 -20.50 -14.02 -10.03
C ALA A 152 -19.03 -14.50 -10.06
N PRO A 153 -18.72 -15.72 -10.57
CA PRO A 153 -17.35 -16.24 -10.62
C PRO A 153 -16.35 -15.31 -11.34
N ALA A 154 -16.79 -14.65 -12.42
CA ALA A 154 -15.96 -13.71 -13.17
C ALA A 154 -15.55 -12.48 -12.35
N VAL A 155 -16.46 -11.98 -11.49
CA VAL A 155 -16.18 -10.83 -10.61
C VAL A 155 -15.22 -11.23 -9.51
N ARG A 156 -15.41 -12.40 -8.88
CA ARG A 156 -14.47 -12.97 -7.88
C ARG A 156 -13.06 -13.12 -8.48
N ALA A 157 -12.95 -13.71 -9.67
CA ALA A 157 -11.69 -13.90 -10.36
C ALA A 157 -11.01 -12.56 -10.69
N LEU A 158 -11.78 -11.57 -11.18
CA LEU A 158 -11.26 -10.23 -11.45
C LEU A 158 -10.76 -9.53 -10.18
N LEU A 159 -11.51 -9.65 -9.07
CA LEU A 159 -11.10 -9.07 -7.80
C LEU A 159 -9.81 -9.71 -7.29
N LEU A 160 -9.72 -11.04 -7.28
CA LEU A 160 -8.50 -11.73 -6.92
C LEU A 160 -7.34 -11.34 -7.85
N ARG A 161 -7.54 -11.19 -9.16
CA ARG A 161 -6.46 -10.70 -10.06
C ARG A 161 -5.91 -9.32 -9.65
N ARG A 162 -6.74 -8.44 -9.08
CA ARG A 162 -6.34 -7.09 -8.65
C ARG A 162 -5.74 -7.07 -7.25
N VAL A 163 -6.30 -7.84 -6.31
CA VAL A 163 -5.80 -7.94 -4.93
C VAL A 163 -4.63 -8.91 -4.86
N ASP A 164 -3.46 -8.43 -5.32
CA ASP A 164 -2.25 -9.23 -5.34
C ASP A 164 -0.99 -8.41 -5.06
N THR A 165 0.02 -9.05 -4.50
CA THR A 165 1.29 -8.43 -4.11
C THR A 165 2.09 -7.96 -5.33
N VAL A 166 2.95 -6.96 -5.13
CA VAL A 166 3.89 -6.45 -6.13
C VAL A 166 5.29 -7.00 -5.77
N PRO A 167 6.11 -7.45 -6.73
CA PRO A 167 7.50 -7.86 -6.44
C PRO A 167 8.25 -6.76 -5.69
N VAL A 168 8.96 -7.13 -4.63
CA VAL A 168 9.62 -6.17 -3.73
C VAL A 168 10.73 -5.44 -4.49
N GLU A 169 11.51 -6.19 -5.24
CA GLU A 169 12.62 -5.76 -6.09
C GLU A 169 12.15 -4.74 -7.12
N LEU A 170 10.99 -4.99 -7.74
CA LEU A 170 10.41 -4.09 -8.72
C LEU A 170 10.00 -2.77 -8.08
N ALA A 171 9.36 -2.82 -6.91
CA ALA A 171 8.97 -1.63 -6.18
C ALA A 171 10.19 -0.82 -5.72
N LEU A 172 11.26 -1.48 -5.27
CA LEU A 172 12.51 -0.82 -4.87
C LEU A 172 13.22 -0.18 -6.06
N ALA A 173 13.35 -0.88 -7.19
CA ALA A 173 13.97 -0.35 -8.40
C ALA A 173 13.20 0.86 -8.95
N GLN A 174 11.87 0.78 -9.02
CA GLN A 174 11.05 1.91 -9.44
C GLN A 174 11.15 3.07 -8.45
N ALA A 175 11.11 2.83 -7.14
CA ALA A 175 11.30 3.89 -6.15
C ALA A 175 12.65 4.58 -6.33
N ALA A 176 13.73 3.83 -6.54
CA ALA A 176 15.07 4.38 -6.77
C ALA A 176 15.11 5.24 -8.04
N ASN A 177 14.58 4.73 -9.15
CA ASN A 177 14.56 5.43 -10.44
C ASN A 177 13.74 6.72 -10.38
N GLU A 178 12.49 6.63 -9.94
CA GLU A 178 11.52 7.73 -9.96
C GLU A 178 11.86 8.85 -8.96
N SER A 179 12.54 8.50 -7.86
CA SER A 179 12.91 9.46 -6.81
C SER A 179 14.36 9.93 -6.85
N ALA A 180 15.15 9.46 -7.82
CA ALA A 180 16.60 9.65 -7.85
C ALA A 180 17.24 9.27 -6.50
N TRP A 181 16.94 8.06 -6.02
CA TRP A 181 17.41 7.55 -4.72
C TRP A 181 16.94 8.41 -3.53
N GLY A 182 15.74 8.96 -3.63
CA GLY A 182 15.11 9.80 -2.60
C GLY A 182 15.53 11.27 -2.62
N THR A 183 16.40 11.68 -3.53
CA THR A 183 16.93 13.06 -3.55
C THR A 183 16.07 14.02 -4.38
N SER A 184 15.14 13.51 -5.19
CA SER A 184 14.28 14.36 -6.01
C SER A 184 13.46 15.31 -5.13
N ARG A 185 13.21 16.52 -5.66
CA ARG A 185 12.38 17.53 -4.99
C ARG A 185 11.03 16.95 -4.55
N PHE A 186 10.40 16.15 -5.41
CA PHE A 186 9.10 15.55 -5.11
C PHE A 186 9.15 14.49 -4.00
N ALA A 187 10.25 13.74 -3.90
CA ALA A 187 10.46 12.80 -2.81
C ALA A 187 10.67 13.55 -1.48
N ARG A 188 11.54 14.58 -1.46
CA ARG A 188 11.88 15.36 -0.26
C ARG A 188 10.72 16.22 0.27
N GLU A 189 10.09 17.00 -0.61
CA GLU A 189 9.01 17.91 -0.21
C GLU A 189 7.66 17.20 -0.09
N GLY A 190 7.41 16.22 -0.97
CA GLY A 190 6.10 15.62 -1.17
C GLY A 190 5.98 14.14 -0.80
N ASN A 191 7.03 13.49 -0.31
CA ASN A 191 7.02 12.03 -0.07
C ASN A 191 6.63 11.20 -1.31
N SER A 192 6.86 11.75 -2.51
CA SER A 192 6.45 11.15 -3.78
C SER A 192 7.59 10.33 -4.36
N LEU A 193 7.75 9.10 -3.87
CA LEU A 193 8.83 8.19 -4.32
C LEU A 193 8.63 7.65 -5.75
N PHE A 194 7.41 7.73 -6.28
CA PHE A 194 7.02 7.04 -7.52
C PHE A 194 6.48 7.98 -8.61
N GLY A 195 6.59 9.31 -8.42
CA GLY A 195 6.23 10.30 -9.44
C GLY A 195 4.75 10.35 -9.84
N GLN A 196 3.85 9.84 -9.00
CA GLN A 196 2.43 9.68 -9.36
C GLN A 196 1.75 11.02 -9.66
N TRP A 197 1.03 11.13 -10.78
CA TRP A 197 0.30 12.34 -11.13
C TRP A 197 -1.02 12.49 -10.36
N THR A 198 -1.44 13.74 -10.17
CA THR A 198 -2.77 14.11 -9.67
C THR A 198 -3.22 15.42 -10.31
N TRP A 199 -4.53 15.60 -10.44
CA TRP A 199 -5.17 16.84 -10.89
C TRP A 199 -5.88 17.57 -9.75
N VAL A 200 -5.86 17.00 -8.54
CA VAL A 200 -6.50 17.59 -7.37
C VAL A 200 -5.64 18.73 -6.83
N ARG A 201 -6.17 19.95 -6.86
CA ARG A 201 -5.50 21.14 -6.32
C ARG A 201 -5.15 20.93 -4.84
N GLY A 202 -3.95 21.35 -4.44
CA GLY A 202 -3.46 21.23 -3.06
C GLY A 202 -3.02 19.82 -2.63
N LYS A 203 -3.10 18.81 -3.51
CA LYS A 203 -2.66 17.42 -3.23
C LYS A 203 -1.37 17.03 -3.95
N GLY A 204 -0.60 18.01 -4.42
CA GLY A 204 0.63 17.76 -5.15
C GLY A 204 1.50 19.00 -5.35
N LEU A 205 2.67 18.77 -5.91
CA LEU A 205 3.70 19.75 -6.23
C LEU A 205 3.71 20.03 -7.73
N VAL A 206 3.91 21.29 -8.10
CA VAL A 206 4.00 21.70 -9.51
C VAL A 206 5.38 21.31 -10.07
N PRO A 207 5.44 20.60 -11.22
CA PRO A 207 6.70 20.38 -11.92
C PRO A 207 7.30 21.68 -12.43
N LEU A 208 8.60 21.87 -12.17
CA LEU A 208 9.33 23.08 -12.58
C LEU A 208 9.38 23.24 -14.11
N ARG A 209 9.44 22.13 -14.84
CA ARG A 209 9.50 22.09 -16.31
C ARG A 209 8.22 21.50 -16.91
N ARG A 210 7.06 21.99 -16.47
CA ARG A 210 5.78 21.53 -16.99
C ARG A 210 5.54 22.08 -18.39
N ALA A 211 5.29 21.20 -19.36
CA ALA A 211 4.96 21.61 -20.73
C ALA A 211 3.73 22.54 -20.75
N PRO A 212 3.69 23.54 -21.66
CA PRO A 212 2.54 24.43 -21.81
C PRO A 212 1.22 23.66 -21.94
N GLY A 213 0.17 24.13 -21.26
CA GLY A 213 -1.17 23.53 -21.30
C GLY A 213 -1.36 22.28 -20.43
N LYS A 214 -0.31 21.73 -19.80
CA LYS A 214 -0.48 20.62 -18.84
C LYS A 214 -0.87 21.17 -17.46
N GLY A 215 -1.95 20.64 -16.89
CA GLY A 215 -2.46 21.03 -15.56
C GLY A 215 -2.15 20.04 -14.43
N HIS A 216 -1.43 18.95 -14.70
CA HIS A 216 -1.13 17.92 -13.70
C HIS A 216 -0.13 18.42 -12.65
N LEU A 217 -0.20 17.81 -11.47
CA LEU A 217 0.72 17.94 -10.33
C LEU A 217 1.35 16.57 -10.05
N VAL A 218 2.51 16.57 -9.40
CA VAL A 218 3.06 15.33 -8.79
C VAL A 218 2.47 15.20 -7.40
N ARG A 219 1.75 14.11 -7.15
CA ARG A 219 1.01 13.86 -5.92
C ARG A 219 1.95 13.88 -4.72
N SER A 220 1.53 14.55 -3.65
CA SER A 220 2.21 14.56 -2.36
C SER A 220 1.46 13.70 -1.33
N PHE A 221 2.20 13.20 -0.35
CA PHE A 221 1.72 12.27 0.66
C PHE A 221 2.09 12.70 2.09
N PRO A 222 1.24 12.44 3.09
CA PRO A 222 1.53 12.79 4.49
C PRO A 222 2.79 12.09 5.03
N ASP A 223 3.02 10.85 4.63
CA ASP A 223 4.25 10.10 4.86
C ASP A 223 4.60 9.20 3.66
N LEU A 224 5.79 8.59 3.72
CA LEU A 224 6.33 7.73 2.66
C LEU A 224 5.46 6.48 2.40
N ARG A 225 4.84 5.93 3.45
CA ARG A 225 4.03 4.72 3.34
C ARG A 225 2.78 4.96 2.50
N GLN A 226 2.13 6.12 2.63
CA GLN A 226 0.98 6.43 1.76
C GLN A 226 1.38 6.57 0.28
N GLY A 227 2.60 7.01 0.00
CA GLY A 227 3.16 7.00 -1.35
C GLY A 227 3.30 5.59 -1.90
N VAL A 228 3.94 4.69 -1.14
CA VAL A 228 4.08 3.26 -1.48
C VAL A 228 2.72 2.60 -1.69
N ARG A 229 1.76 2.84 -0.78
CA ARG A 229 0.38 2.33 -0.89
C ARG A 229 -0.28 2.78 -2.20
N ALA A 230 -0.19 4.06 -2.52
CA ALA A 230 -0.81 4.61 -3.72
C ALA A 230 -0.15 4.08 -4.99
N TYR A 231 1.15 3.83 -4.99
CA TYR A 231 1.87 3.21 -6.10
C TYR A 231 1.42 1.76 -6.32
N MET A 232 1.42 0.93 -5.27
CA MET A 232 1.00 -0.46 -5.38
C MET A 232 -0.47 -0.58 -5.80
N HIS A 233 -1.33 0.30 -5.26
CA HIS A 233 -2.73 0.40 -5.68
C HIS A 233 -2.87 0.73 -7.17
N ASN A 234 -2.04 1.64 -7.70
CA ASN A 234 -2.04 1.97 -9.11
C ASN A 234 -1.72 0.76 -9.99
N LEU A 235 -0.70 -0.05 -9.65
CA LEU A 235 -0.41 -1.29 -10.38
C LEU A 235 -1.55 -2.31 -10.27
N ASN A 236 -2.19 -2.37 -9.10
CA ASN A 236 -3.27 -3.31 -8.80
C ASN A 236 -4.63 -2.95 -9.41
N ALA A 237 -4.93 -1.67 -9.63
CA ALA A 237 -6.25 -1.21 -10.06
C ALA A 237 -6.25 -0.30 -11.30
N GLY A 238 -5.10 0.25 -11.69
CA GLY A 238 -4.97 1.15 -12.83
C GLY A 238 -5.25 0.45 -14.17
N HIS A 239 -5.89 1.17 -15.09
CA HIS A 239 -6.27 0.64 -16.41
C HIS A 239 -5.04 0.21 -17.23
N ALA A 240 -3.95 0.97 -17.15
CA ALA A 240 -2.72 0.75 -17.90
C ALA A 240 -2.01 -0.58 -17.55
N TYR A 241 -2.24 -1.12 -16.36
CA TYR A 241 -1.50 -2.27 -15.82
C TYR A 241 -2.23 -3.61 -15.93
N GLY A 242 -3.23 -3.70 -16.83
CA GLY A 242 -3.96 -4.95 -17.07
C GLY A 242 -3.05 -6.10 -17.50
N TYR A 243 -2.03 -5.83 -18.32
CA TYR A 243 -1.06 -6.83 -18.75
C TYR A 243 -0.18 -7.33 -17.60
N PHE A 244 0.40 -6.41 -16.82
CA PHE A 244 1.14 -6.72 -15.58
C PHE A 244 0.36 -7.66 -14.66
N ARG A 245 -0.92 -7.37 -14.40
CA ARG A 245 -1.76 -8.20 -13.53
C ARG A 245 -2.02 -9.61 -14.08
N ARG A 246 -2.20 -9.75 -15.40
CA ARG A 246 -2.33 -11.08 -16.03
C ARG A 246 -1.03 -11.88 -15.95
N MET A 247 0.13 -11.22 -16.04
CA MET A 247 1.41 -11.90 -15.86
C MET A 247 1.57 -12.42 -14.44
N ARG A 248 1.26 -11.61 -13.41
CA ARG A 248 1.27 -12.05 -12.01
C ARG A 248 0.32 -13.23 -11.77
N GLU A 249 -0.91 -13.15 -12.29
CA GLU A 249 -1.88 -14.24 -12.20
C GLU A 249 -1.34 -15.54 -12.80
N ARG A 250 -0.70 -15.49 -13.97
CA ARG A 250 -0.08 -16.67 -14.61
C ARG A 250 1.03 -17.27 -13.77
N LEU A 251 1.93 -16.44 -13.23
CA LEU A 251 3.00 -16.90 -12.35
C LEU A 251 2.43 -17.57 -11.10
N ARG A 252 1.43 -16.94 -10.48
CA ARG A 252 0.76 -17.44 -9.28
C ARG A 252 0.10 -18.79 -9.53
N ASN A 253 -0.67 -18.92 -10.61
CA ASN A 253 -1.35 -20.16 -10.97
C ASN A 253 -0.37 -21.28 -11.31
N ALA A 254 0.83 -20.94 -11.79
CA ALA A 254 1.91 -21.88 -12.06
C ALA A 254 2.79 -22.18 -10.83
N GLY A 255 2.50 -21.62 -9.65
CA GLY A 255 3.33 -21.77 -8.45
C GLY A 255 4.74 -21.16 -8.59
N LYS A 256 4.95 -20.26 -9.54
CA LYS A 256 6.24 -19.62 -9.81
C LYS A 256 6.44 -18.39 -8.92
N PRO A 257 7.71 -18.06 -8.58
CA PRO A 257 8.01 -16.81 -7.88
C PRO A 257 7.53 -15.60 -8.70
N MET A 258 7.23 -14.51 -8.00
CA MET A 258 6.86 -13.22 -8.61
C MET A 258 8.11 -12.53 -9.18
N ASP A 259 8.67 -13.12 -10.23
CA ASP A 259 9.90 -12.68 -10.88
C ASP A 259 9.81 -11.22 -11.34
N ALA A 260 10.64 -10.36 -10.74
CA ALA A 260 10.63 -8.93 -11.00
C ALA A 260 11.10 -8.58 -12.42
N GLU A 261 12.10 -9.28 -12.97
CA GLU A 261 12.63 -9.01 -14.32
C GLU A 261 11.61 -9.37 -15.39
N LEU A 262 10.93 -10.51 -15.22
CA LEU A 262 9.83 -10.90 -16.09
C LEU A 262 8.68 -9.89 -15.98
N LEU A 263 8.25 -9.56 -14.76
CA LEU A 263 7.11 -8.70 -14.52
C LEU A 263 7.35 -7.24 -14.91
N ALA A 264 8.61 -6.78 -14.99
CA ALA A 264 8.96 -5.45 -15.50
C ALA A 264 8.44 -5.22 -16.93
N ALA A 265 8.30 -6.26 -17.76
CA ALA A 265 7.68 -6.15 -19.08
C ALA A 265 6.23 -5.62 -19.04
N GLY A 266 5.55 -5.78 -17.91
CA GLY A 266 4.22 -5.24 -17.66
C GLY A 266 4.18 -3.72 -17.42
N LEU A 267 5.33 -3.06 -17.28
CA LEU A 267 5.46 -1.64 -16.91
C LEU A 267 5.65 -0.70 -18.10
N GLY A 268 5.56 -1.17 -19.35
CA GLY A 268 5.79 -0.31 -20.53
C GLY A 268 4.88 0.93 -20.64
N ARG A 269 3.76 0.98 -19.89
CA ARG A 269 2.88 2.17 -19.80
C ARG A 269 3.14 3.06 -18.59
N TYR A 270 4.14 2.74 -17.77
CA TYR A 270 4.51 3.52 -16.59
C TYR A 270 5.23 4.81 -17.00
N SER A 271 6.03 4.74 -18.07
CA SER A 271 6.82 5.85 -18.60
C SER A 271 6.56 6.02 -20.10
N GLU A 272 6.63 7.26 -20.58
CA GLU A 272 6.60 7.59 -22.02
C GLU A 272 7.78 6.95 -22.78
N ARG A 273 8.87 6.60 -22.07
CA ARG A 273 10.04 5.89 -22.61
C ARG A 273 9.75 4.42 -22.97
N GLY A 274 8.62 3.85 -22.55
CA GLY A 274 8.19 2.52 -22.99
C GLY A 274 9.19 1.41 -22.66
N ALA A 275 9.76 0.77 -23.68
CA ALA A 275 10.68 -0.35 -23.54
C ALA A 275 12.01 0.03 -22.86
N ASP A 276 12.55 1.22 -23.14
CA ASP A 276 13.80 1.68 -22.53
C ASP A 276 13.66 1.80 -21.00
N TYR A 277 12.48 2.21 -20.54
CA TYR A 277 12.15 2.23 -19.11
C TYR A 277 12.15 0.82 -18.51
N VAL A 278 11.59 -0.17 -19.22
CA VAL A 278 11.57 -1.55 -18.75
C VAL A 278 12.99 -2.09 -18.58
N GLU A 279 13.88 -1.82 -19.55
CA GLU A 279 15.29 -2.26 -19.45
C GLU A 279 16.06 -1.53 -18.35
N GLU A 280 15.79 -0.24 -18.13
CA GLU A 280 16.37 0.52 -17.01
C GLU A 280 15.95 -0.06 -15.65
N ILE A 281 14.68 -0.44 -15.48
CA ILE A 281 14.21 -1.08 -14.24
C ILE A 281 14.85 -2.47 -14.06
N ARG A 282 14.98 -3.26 -15.12
CA ARG A 282 15.66 -4.56 -15.06
C ARG A 282 17.14 -4.42 -14.70
N ALA A 283 17.83 -3.45 -15.28
CA ALA A 283 19.21 -3.14 -14.94
C ALA A 283 19.35 -2.77 -13.47
N LEU A 284 18.48 -1.88 -12.96
CA LEU A 284 18.47 -1.52 -11.53
C LEU A 284 18.27 -2.72 -10.61
N VAL A 285 17.40 -3.67 -10.98
CA VAL A 285 17.21 -4.92 -10.21
C VAL A 285 18.50 -5.73 -10.16
N ARG A 286 19.18 -5.92 -11.29
CA ARG A 286 20.43 -6.71 -11.38
C ARG A 286 21.61 -6.01 -10.71
N ASP A 287 21.87 -4.77 -11.08
CA ASP A 287 23.06 -4.00 -10.66
C ASP A 287 23.08 -3.73 -9.16
N ASN A 288 21.90 -3.71 -8.51
CA ASN A 288 21.79 -3.51 -7.06
C ASN A 288 21.51 -4.82 -6.30
N GLY A 289 21.59 -5.98 -6.97
CA GLY A 289 21.39 -7.29 -6.35
C GLY A 289 20.04 -7.46 -5.65
N LEU A 290 18.97 -6.83 -6.17
CA LEU A 290 17.69 -6.77 -5.47
C LEU A 290 17.02 -8.15 -5.33
N ALA A 291 17.41 -9.14 -6.13
CA ALA A 291 16.98 -10.53 -5.96
C ALA A 291 17.24 -11.06 -4.53
N ALA A 292 18.23 -10.51 -3.81
CA ALA A 292 18.54 -10.87 -2.42
C ALA A 292 17.38 -10.58 -1.45
N VAL A 293 16.47 -9.65 -1.78
CA VAL A 293 15.31 -9.30 -0.93
C VAL A 293 14.00 -9.95 -1.35
N SER A 294 14.01 -10.80 -2.38
CA SER A 294 12.83 -11.49 -2.95
C SER A 294 12.00 -12.26 -1.92
N ALA A 295 12.67 -12.92 -0.97
CA ALA A 295 12.06 -13.76 0.07
C ALA A 295 12.04 -13.09 1.45
N THR A 296 12.35 -11.79 1.54
CA THR A 296 12.37 -11.08 2.82
C THR A 296 10.95 -10.84 3.34
N ALA A 297 10.82 -10.83 4.66
CA ALA A 297 9.58 -10.53 5.36
C ALA A 297 9.86 -9.59 6.53
N LEU A 298 8.81 -8.92 7.02
CA LEU A 298 8.89 -8.13 8.24
C LEU A 298 9.17 -9.04 9.45
N LEU A 299 9.90 -8.52 10.44
CA LEU A 299 10.05 -9.15 11.75
C LEU A 299 8.67 -9.45 12.34
N ARG A 300 8.53 -10.64 12.94
CA ARG A 300 7.28 -11.05 13.60
C ARG A 300 7.08 -10.31 14.91
#